data_AF-A0A6J4IYC1-F1
#
_entry.id   AF-A0A6J4IYC1-F1
#
_cell.length_a   1.000
_cell.length_b   1.000
_cell.length_c   1.000
_cell.angle_alpha   90.00
_cell.angle_beta   90.00
_cell.angle_gamma   90.00
#
_symmetry.space_group_name_H-M   'P 1'
#
loop_
_entity.id
_entity.type
_entity.pdbx_description
1 polymer ?
#
loop_
_entity_poly.entity_id
_entity_poly.type
_entity_poly.pdbx_seq_one_letter_code
_entity_poly.pdbx_strand_id
1 'polypeptide(L)'
;MSTLTTTGDDRDVQLASVLELVRWHPISDPVDHGSACCTTARQWLSALHAGAVPTTPLTGLGWIADMYPWGPTQWPISWCKLVEQDKLDCGAQAAVAREVLRATGSALLGVQLLIRASATDIAHWGSTWRDGGVAPTWLFEQLYYHEAVGLVDGSLVVFDPTRNWKVPPDGRMEDGSVAAIRITGGDAATVIWGRHELLVGEWVLLAG
;
A
#
# COMPACT_ATOMS: atom_id res chain seq x y z
N MET A 1 -32.66 5.09 31.54
CA MET A 1 -32.10 4.39 30.36
C MET A 1 -30.66 4.84 30.23
N SER A 2 -29.73 3.98 30.62
CA SER A 2 -28.29 4.27 30.60
C SER A 2 -27.74 3.70 29.29
N THR A 3 -27.28 4.57 28.41
CA THR A 3 -26.57 4.21 27.18
C THR A 3 -25.17 3.74 27.55
N LEU A 4 -24.95 2.43 27.50
CA LEU A 4 -23.64 1.80 27.60
C LEU A 4 -22.78 2.26 26.42
N THR A 5 -21.68 2.94 26.73
CA THR A 5 -20.55 3.19 25.83
C THR A 5 -19.81 1.87 25.58
N THR A 6 -20.23 1.11 24.56
CA THR A 6 -19.54 -0.11 24.08
C THR A 6 -18.61 0.14 22.89
N THR A 7 -18.39 1.39 22.48
CA THR A 7 -17.69 1.70 21.22
C THR A 7 -16.19 1.40 21.23
N GLY A 8 -15.56 1.16 22.39
CA GLY A 8 -14.14 0.79 22.46
C GLY A 8 -13.89 -0.69 22.16
N ASP A 9 -14.65 -1.57 22.80
CA ASP A 9 -14.47 -3.03 22.76
C ASP A 9 -14.72 -3.60 21.36
N ASP A 10 -15.79 -3.16 20.70
CA ASP A 10 -16.15 -3.65 19.36
C ASP A 10 -15.11 -3.28 18.28
N ARG A 11 -14.46 -2.11 18.41
CA ARG A 11 -13.44 -1.64 17.44
C ARG A 11 -12.13 -2.40 17.56
N ASP A 12 -11.78 -2.83 18.77
CA ASP A 12 -10.56 -3.59 19.02
C ASP A 12 -10.76 -5.07 18.64
N VAL A 13 -11.94 -5.63 18.91
CA VAL A 13 -12.34 -6.97 18.45
C VAL A 13 -12.34 -7.08 16.92
N GLN A 14 -12.86 -6.04 16.25
CA GLN A 14 -12.86 -5.98 14.78
C GLN A 14 -11.42 -5.94 14.23
N LEU A 15 -10.55 -5.10 14.78
CA LEU A 15 -9.15 -4.99 14.34
C LEU A 15 -8.39 -6.30 14.53
N ALA A 16 -8.54 -6.96 15.68
CA ALA A 16 -7.91 -8.25 15.95
C ALA A 16 -8.34 -9.32 14.93
N SER A 17 -9.64 -9.36 14.60
CA SER A 17 -10.18 -10.30 13.61
C SER A 17 -9.63 -10.03 12.20
N VAL A 18 -9.55 -8.76 11.80
CA VAL A 18 -8.97 -8.37 10.50
C VAL A 18 -7.49 -8.69 10.44
N LEU A 19 -6.73 -8.45 11.51
CA LEU A 19 -5.31 -8.79 11.57
C LEU A 19 -5.04 -10.27 11.35
N GLU A 20 -5.87 -11.16 11.91
CA GLU A 20 -5.75 -12.59 11.66
C GLU A 20 -6.04 -12.95 10.19
N LEU A 21 -7.00 -12.27 9.54
CA LEU A 21 -7.29 -12.47 8.12
C LEU A 21 -6.12 -12.04 7.23
N VAL A 22 -5.47 -10.91 7.54
CA VAL A 22 -4.39 -10.34 6.71
C VAL A 22 -2.98 -10.73 7.17
N ARG A 23 -2.84 -11.51 8.25
CA ARG A 23 -1.54 -11.91 8.84
C ARG A 23 -0.57 -12.46 7.81
N TRP A 24 -1.07 -13.33 6.94
CA TRP A 24 -0.29 -14.03 5.91
C TRP A 24 -0.49 -13.46 4.52
N HIS A 25 -1.18 -12.33 4.38
CA HIS A 25 -1.38 -11.72 3.08
C HIS A 25 -0.02 -11.26 2.54
N PRO A 26 0.46 -11.80 1.40
CA PRO A 26 1.71 -11.33 0.82
C PRO A 26 1.51 -9.91 0.31
N ILE A 27 2.61 -9.17 0.22
CA ILE A 27 2.59 -7.93 -0.55
C ILE A 27 2.33 -8.24 -2.02
N SER A 28 1.57 -7.39 -2.68
CA SER A 28 1.22 -7.58 -4.09
C SER A 28 2.48 -7.55 -4.95
N ASP A 29 2.65 -8.54 -5.83
CA ASP A 29 3.81 -8.64 -6.71
C ASP A 29 3.39 -9.12 -8.10
N PRO A 30 3.52 -8.29 -9.14
CA PRO A 30 3.22 -8.69 -10.51
C PRO A 30 4.12 -9.84 -10.95
N VAL A 31 3.51 -10.82 -11.59
CA VAL A 31 4.20 -12.04 -12.02
C VAL A 31 5.15 -11.73 -13.18
N ASP A 32 6.37 -12.24 -13.10
CA ASP A 32 7.29 -12.34 -14.23
C ASP A 32 7.17 -13.74 -14.85
N HIS A 33 6.71 -13.83 -16.09
CA HIS A 33 6.58 -15.12 -16.80
C HIS A 33 7.87 -15.51 -17.56
N GLY A 34 9.00 -14.84 -17.28
CA GLY A 34 10.33 -15.21 -17.78
C GLY A 34 10.55 -14.94 -19.27
N SER A 35 9.70 -14.12 -19.88
CA SER A 35 9.79 -13.76 -21.31
C SER A 35 10.14 -12.29 -21.51
N ALA A 36 10.65 -11.95 -22.70
CA ALA A 36 11.15 -10.61 -23.02
C ALA A 36 10.15 -9.48 -22.73
N CYS A 37 8.84 -9.70 -22.92
CA CYS A 37 7.85 -8.65 -22.69
C CYS A 37 7.75 -8.18 -21.23
N CYS A 38 7.98 -9.06 -20.23
CA CYS A 38 8.03 -8.61 -18.83
C CYS A 38 9.28 -7.78 -18.56
N THR A 39 10.43 -8.20 -19.09
CA THR A 39 11.67 -7.42 -19.02
C THR A 39 11.51 -6.05 -19.68
N THR A 40 10.92 -5.99 -20.87
CA THR A 40 10.65 -4.73 -21.58
C THR A 40 9.71 -3.82 -20.80
N ALA A 41 8.63 -4.36 -20.21
CA ALA A 41 7.70 -3.59 -19.40
C ALA A 41 8.39 -2.94 -18.18
N ARG A 42 9.22 -3.71 -17.46
CA ARG A 42 9.98 -3.22 -16.30
C ARG A 42 11.03 -2.17 -16.68
N GLN A 43 11.73 -2.36 -17.80
CA GLN A 43 12.66 -1.39 -18.36
C GLN A 43 11.96 -0.10 -18.77
N TRP A 44 10.77 -0.20 -19.37
CA TRP A 44 9.95 0.97 -19.72
C TRP A 44 9.54 1.76 -18.48
N LEU A 45 9.08 1.10 -17.41
CA LEU A 45 8.78 1.76 -16.13
C LEU A 45 10.00 2.49 -15.54
N SER A 46 11.18 1.84 -15.59
CA SER A 46 12.42 2.47 -15.13
C SER A 46 12.80 3.69 -15.97
N ALA A 47 12.61 3.62 -17.30
CA ALA A 47 12.87 4.74 -18.20
C ALA A 47 11.92 5.91 -17.95
N LEU A 48 10.63 5.64 -17.70
CA LEU A 48 9.66 6.66 -17.31
C LEU A 48 10.09 7.36 -16.01
N HIS A 49 10.45 6.60 -14.98
CA HIS A 49 10.89 7.18 -13.71
C HIS A 49 12.17 8.01 -13.86
N ALA A 50 13.14 7.54 -14.66
CA ALA A 50 14.36 8.30 -14.96
C ALA A 50 14.06 9.62 -15.70
N GLY A 51 13.05 9.64 -16.57
CA GLY A 51 12.61 10.84 -17.28
C GLY A 51 11.87 11.85 -16.41
N ALA A 52 11.34 11.45 -15.24
CA ALA A 52 10.58 12.32 -14.34
C ALA A 52 11.44 13.31 -13.51
N VAL A 53 12.78 13.25 -13.65
CA VAL A 53 13.77 14.13 -12.97
C VAL A 53 13.46 14.36 -11.46
N PRO A 54 13.49 13.30 -10.62
CA PRO A 54 13.21 13.44 -9.20
C PRO A 54 14.17 14.42 -8.50
N THR A 55 13.64 15.32 -7.66
CA THR A 55 14.46 16.08 -6.68
C THR A 55 14.83 15.24 -5.47
N THR A 56 14.02 14.22 -5.17
CA THR A 56 14.24 13.14 -4.20
C THR A 56 13.69 11.83 -4.77
N PRO A 57 14.14 10.65 -4.30
CA PRO A 57 13.62 9.37 -4.81
C PRO A 57 12.09 9.28 -4.82
N LEU A 58 11.42 9.78 -3.76
CA LEU A 58 9.96 9.71 -3.61
C LEU A 58 9.21 10.75 -4.45
N THR A 59 9.75 11.95 -4.63
CA THR A 59 9.09 13.00 -5.45
C THR A 59 8.98 12.61 -6.93
N GLY A 60 9.81 11.68 -7.40
CA GLY A 60 9.74 11.16 -8.77
C GLY A 60 8.67 10.10 -9.00
N LEU A 61 7.75 9.87 -8.06
CA LEU A 61 6.71 8.85 -8.15
C LEU A 61 5.33 9.42 -8.49
N GLY A 62 5.16 10.74 -8.53
CA GLY A 62 3.87 11.37 -8.80
C GLY A 62 3.25 10.95 -10.13
N TRP A 63 4.09 10.68 -11.14
CA TRP A 63 3.64 10.18 -12.44
C TRP A 63 2.87 8.86 -12.35
N ILE A 64 3.08 8.04 -11.31
CA ILE A 64 2.37 6.76 -11.15
C ILE A 64 0.87 7.01 -10.98
N ALA A 65 0.49 7.93 -10.09
CA ALA A 65 -0.91 8.27 -9.86
C ALA A 65 -1.53 9.03 -11.05
N ASP A 66 -0.72 9.87 -11.72
CA ASP A 66 -1.16 10.60 -12.92
C ASP A 66 -1.41 9.66 -14.11
N MET A 67 -0.55 8.65 -14.29
CA MET A 67 -0.63 7.69 -15.39
C MET A 67 -1.65 6.59 -15.12
N TYR A 68 -1.75 6.14 -13.86
CA TYR A 68 -2.63 5.05 -13.45
C TYR A 68 -3.55 5.52 -12.33
N PRO A 69 -4.70 6.15 -12.65
CA PRO A 69 -5.70 6.47 -11.65
C PRO A 69 -6.10 5.25 -10.81
N TRP A 70 -6.43 5.50 -9.55
CA TRP A 70 -6.80 4.43 -8.63
C TRP A 70 -8.07 3.69 -9.07
N GLY A 71 -8.03 2.36 -9.06
CA GLY A 71 -9.16 1.53 -9.41
C GLY A 71 -8.87 0.03 -9.30
N PRO A 72 -9.85 -0.82 -9.66
CA PRO A 72 -9.70 -2.26 -9.52
C PRO A 72 -8.63 -2.83 -10.45
N THR A 73 -7.79 -3.71 -9.92
CA THR A 73 -6.84 -4.54 -10.68
C THR A 73 -7.21 -6.01 -10.52
N GLN A 74 -7.16 -6.76 -11.62
CA GLN A 74 -7.37 -8.21 -11.59
C GLN A 74 -6.05 -8.92 -11.27
N TRP A 75 -6.02 -9.65 -10.15
CA TRP A 75 -4.87 -10.44 -9.72
C TRP A 75 -5.09 -11.94 -10.00
N PRO A 76 -4.03 -12.71 -10.34
CA PRO A 76 -2.66 -12.25 -10.56
C PRO A 76 -2.51 -11.47 -11.88
N ILE A 77 -1.66 -10.44 -11.89
CA ILE A 77 -1.30 -9.66 -13.08
C ILE A 77 0.20 -9.84 -13.39
N SER A 78 0.57 -9.91 -14.67
CA SER A 78 1.98 -9.93 -15.08
C SER A 78 2.49 -8.52 -15.37
N TRP A 79 3.81 -8.30 -15.30
CA TRP A 79 4.41 -6.98 -15.59
C TRP A 79 4.01 -6.43 -16.96
N CYS A 80 4.01 -7.27 -17.99
CA CYS A 80 3.62 -6.85 -19.34
C CYS A 80 2.14 -6.45 -19.45
N LYS A 81 1.25 -7.04 -18.64
CA LYS A 81 -0.16 -6.66 -18.60
C LYS A 81 -0.45 -5.50 -17.68
N LEU A 82 0.35 -5.32 -16.63
CA LEU A 82 0.25 -4.20 -15.71
C LEU A 82 0.43 -2.86 -16.45
N VAL A 83 1.45 -2.77 -17.30
CA VAL A 83 1.74 -1.51 -18.02
C VAL A 83 0.67 -1.15 -19.07
N GLU A 84 -0.18 -2.10 -19.45
CA GLU A 84 -1.30 -1.93 -20.36
C GLU A 84 -2.60 -1.50 -19.65
N GLN A 85 -2.63 -1.45 -18.31
CA GLN A 85 -3.85 -1.08 -17.57
C GLN A 85 -4.11 0.42 -17.59
N ASP A 86 -5.38 0.82 -17.67
CA ASP A 86 -5.78 2.23 -17.50
C ASP A 86 -5.87 2.65 -16.03
N LYS A 87 -6.00 1.69 -15.12
CA LYS A 87 -6.15 1.91 -13.67
C LYS A 87 -5.39 0.85 -12.90
N LEU A 88 -4.84 1.24 -11.75
CA LEU A 88 -4.14 0.33 -10.86
C LEU A 88 -4.67 0.49 -9.43
N ASP A 89 -4.74 -0.62 -8.69
CA ASP A 89 -4.99 -0.58 -7.25
C ASP A 89 -3.71 -0.20 -6.48
N CYS A 90 -3.84 -0.05 -5.15
CA CYS A 90 -2.71 0.35 -4.32
C CYS A 90 -1.57 -0.68 -4.32
N GLY A 91 -1.88 -1.98 -4.41
CA GLY A 91 -0.88 -3.04 -4.52
C GLY A 91 -0.07 -2.93 -5.81
N ALA A 92 -0.73 -2.71 -6.94
CA ALA A 92 -0.07 -2.60 -8.23
C ALA A 92 0.75 -1.31 -8.33
N GLN A 93 0.24 -0.18 -7.83
CA GLN A 93 1.01 1.07 -7.79
C GLN A 93 2.21 0.97 -6.82
N ALA A 94 2.06 0.31 -5.66
CA ALA A 94 3.17 0.04 -4.74
C ALA A 94 4.20 -0.91 -5.35
N ALA A 95 3.78 -1.87 -6.16
CA ALA A 95 4.70 -2.73 -6.91
C ALA A 95 5.50 -1.93 -7.96
N VAL A 96 4.84 -1.07 -8.75
CA VAL A 96 5.51 -0.18 -9.71
C VAL A 96 6.52 0.72 -9.00
N ALA A 97 6.12 1.36 -7.90
CA ALA A 97 6.98 2.23 -7.12
C ALA A 97 8.22 1.47 -6.59
N ARG A 98 8.05 0.26 -6.04
CA ARG A 98 9.19 -0.57 -5.61
C ARG A 98 10.10 -0.96 -6.76
N GLU A 99 9.55 -1.30 -7.93
CA GLU A 99 10.34 -1.69 -9.08
C GLU A 99 11.21 -0.54 -9.60
N VAL A 100 10.64 0.65 -9.78
CA VAL A 100 11.40 1.79 -10.31
C VAL A 100 12.40 2.35 -9.29
N LEU A 101 12.06 2.36 -8.01
CA LEU A 101 13.00 2.78 -6.97
C LEU A 101 14.14 1.77 -6.79
N ARG A 102 13.90 0.46 -6.98
CA ARG A 102 14.95 -0.56 -6.85
C ARG A 102 16.05 -0.35 -7.88
N ALA A 103 15.68 0.10 -9.08
CA ALA A 103 16.63 0.47 -10.13
C ALA A 103 17.55 1.65 -9.74
N THR A 104 17.18 2.45 -8.74
CA THR A 104 17.99 3.57 -8.22
C THR A 104 18.98 3.16 -7.12
N GLY A 105 18.98 1.90 -6.68
CA GLY A 105 19.82 1.42 -5.57
C GLY A 105 19.30 1.81 -4.18
N SER A 106 18.07 2.32 -4.07
CA SER A 106 17.44 2.69 -2.81
C SER A 106 17.17 1.47 -1.92
N ALA A 107 17.35 1.62 -0.60
CA ALA A 107 16.95 0.62 0.38
C ALA A 107 15.43 0.67 0.58
N LEU A 108 14.74 -0.32 0.02
CA LEU A 108 13.28 -0.34 -0.09
C LEU A 108 12.65 -1.46 0.71
N LEU A 109 11.53 -1.14 1.31
CA LEU A 109 10.70 -2.06 2.06
C LEU A 109 9.28 -2.01 1.50
N GLY A 110 8.61 -3.16 1.53
CA GLY A 110 7.17 -3.21 1.35
C GLY A 110 6.45 -2.73 2.60
N VAL A 111 5.38 -1.96 2.44
CA VAL A 111 4.57 -1.50 3.57
C VAL A 111 3.13 -1.93 3.35
N GLN A 112 2.56 -2.59 4.36
CA GLN A 112 1.15 -2.95 4.43
C GLN A 112 0.52 -2.15 5.57
N LEU A 113 -0.66 -1.59 5.33
CA LEU A 113 -1.40 -0.77 6.28
C LEU A 113 -2.80 -1.35 6.47
N LEU A 114 -3.31 -1.28 7.70
CA LEU A 114 -4.74 -1.34 7.97
C LEU A 114 -5.20 0.05 8.36
N ILE A 115 -6.14 0.61 7.59
CA ILE A 115 -6.59 1.99 7.75
C ILE A 115 -8.06 2.01 8.13
N ARG A 116 -8.40 2.78 9.16
CA ARG A 116 -9.78 3.05 9.55
C ARG A 116 -10.40 4.04 8.59
N ALA A 117 -11.57 3.73 8.06
CA ALA A 117 -12.35 4.60 7.18
C ALA A 117 -13.82 4.63 7.61
N SER A 118 -14.58 5.58 7.07
CA SER A 118 -16.01 5.62 7.32
C SER A 118 -16.72 4.45 6.61
N ALA A 119 -17.82 3.98 7.18
CA ALA A 119 -18.64 2.94 6.54
C ALA A 119 -19.16 3.38 5.15
N THR A 120 -19.33 4.69 4.95
CA THR A 120 -19.71 5.27 3.66
C THR A 120 -18.62 5.06 2.61
N ASP A 121 -17.36 5.32 2.95
CA ASP A 121 -16.23 5.14 2.03
C ASP A 121 -16.05 3.66 1.68
N ILE A 122 -16.11 2.78 2.68
CA ILE A 122 -16.06 1.32 2.48
C ILE A 122 -17.18 0.87 1.54
N ALA A 123 -18.41 1.34 1.73
CA ALA A 123 -19.53 0.97 0.86
C ALA A 123 -19.33 1.49 -0.57
N HIS A 124 -18.84 2.73 -0.72
CA HIS A 124 -18.56 3.35 -2.01
C HIS A 124 -17.49 2.57 -2.78
N TRP A 125 -16.32 2.36 -2.19
CA TRP A 125 -15.23 1.59 -2.81
C TRP A 125 -15.65 0.15 -3.11
N GLY A 126 -16.44 -0.46 -2.22
CA GLY A 126 -16.99 -1.79 -2.45
C GLY A 126 -17.86 -1.86 -3.71
N SER A 127 -18.67 -0.82 -3.98
CA SER A 127 -19.42 -0.72 -5.24
C SER A 127 -18.48 -0.57 -6.43
N THR A 128 -17.54 0.36 -6.36
CA THR A 128 -16.58 0.63 -7.44
C THR A 128 -15.83 -0.63 -7.88
N TRP A 129 -15.39 -1.47 -6.93
CA TRP A 129 -14.70 -2.73 -7.25
C TRP A 129 -15.63 -3.77 -7.89
N ARG A 130 -16.85 -3.93 -7.35
CA ARG A 130 -17.84 -4.87 -7.89
C ARG A 130 -18.29 -4.47 -9.30
N ASP A 131 -18.46 -3.18 -9.55
CA ASP A 131 -18.80 -2.65 -10.88
C ASP A 131 -17.66 -2.90 -11.89
N GLY A 132 -16.41 -2.94 -11.42
CA GLY A 132 -15.24 -3.37 -12.18
C GLY A 132 -15.06 -4.89 -12.30
N GLY A 133 -15.99 -5.69 -11.78
CA GLY A 133 -15.92 -7.17 -11.82
C GLY A 133 -14.86 -7.78 -10.90
N VAL A 134 -14.37 -7.03 -9.90
CA VAL A 134 -13.36 -7.49 -8.94
C VAL A 134 -13.97 -7.56 -7.54
N ALA A 135 -13.72 -8.66 -6.82
CA ALA A 135 -14.18 -8.80 -5.45
C ALA A 135 -13.36 -7.87 -4.51
N PRO A 136 -14.00 -7.03 -3.67
CA PRO A 136 -13.29 -6.12 -2.78
C PRO A 136 -12.85 -6.83 -1.48
N THR A 137 -12.02 -7.87 -1.59
CA THR A 137 -11.59 -8.69 -0.43
C THR A 137 -10.66 -7.96 0.55
N TRP A 138 -10.18 -6.78 0.16
CA TRP A 138 -9.33 -5.89 0.95
C TRP A 138 -10.15 -4.90 1.81
N LEU A 139 -11.47 -4.86 1.64
CA LEU A 139 -12.39 -4.05 2.45
C LEU A 139 -12.98 -4.86 3.60
N PHE A 140 -13.01 -4.23 4.76
CA PHE A 140 -13.67 -4.69 5.98
C PHE A 140 -14.60 -3.57 6.47
N GLU A 141 -15.53 -3.87 7.38
CA GLU A 141 -16.64 -2.96 7.73
C GLU A 141 -16.22 -1.50 8.05
N GLN A 142 -15.15 -1.27 8.82
CA GLN A 142 -14.57 0.07 9.05
C GLN A 142 -13.04 0.12 8.86
N LEU A 143 -12.50 -0.90 8.20
CA LEU A 143 -11.06 -1.04 7.97
C LEU A 143 -10.84 -1.39 6.50
N TYR A 144 -9.74 -0.95 5.94
CA TYR A 144 -9.28 -1.45 4.65
C TYR A 144 -7.79 -1.74 4.67
N TYR A 145 -7.41 -2.75 3.91
CA TYR A 145 -6.02 -3.08 3.65
C TYR A 145 -5.48 -2.18 2.54
N HIS A 146 -4.28 -1.64 2.73
CA HIS A 146 -3.62 -0.75 1.78
C HIS A 146 -2.13 -1.08 1.66
N GLU A 147 -1.57 -0.96 0.46
CA GLU A 147 -0.13 -1.14 0.24
C GLU A 147 0.55 0.18 -0.09
N ALA A 148 1.77 0.33 0.41
CA ALA A 148 2.61 1.49 0.25
C ALA A 148 4.08 1.05 0.11
N VAL A 149 4.98 2.03 -0.07
CA VAL A 149 6.43 1.77 -0.15
C VAL A 149 7.15 2.44 1.01
N GLY A 150 8.14 1.74 1.54
CA GLY A 150 9.04 2.23 2.57
C GLY A 150 10.41 2.54 1.98
N LEU A 151 10.93 3.73 2.24
CA LEU A 151 12.31 4.11 1.93
C LEU A 151 13.07 4.30 3.25
N VAL A 152 14.23 3.65 3.38
CA VAL A 152 15.10 3.83 4.55
C VAL A 152 16.17 4.87 4.23
N ASP A 153 16.05 6.06 4.83
CA ASP A 153 17.04 7.14 4.78
C ASP A 153 17.24 7.70 6.20
N GLY A 154 18.08 7.03 6.98
CA GLY A 154 18.21 7.21 8.43
C GLY A 154 17.00 6.65 9.23
N SER A 155 15.79 7.08 8.89
CA SER A 155 14.52 6.54 9.38
C SER A 155 13.62 6.11 8.22
N LEU A 156 12.62 5.28 8.51
CA LEU A 156 11.63 4.85 7.53
C LEU A 156 10.76 6.05 7.11
N VAL A 157 10.68 6.28 5.80
CA VAL A 157 9.67 7.12 5.18
C VAL A 157 8.68 6.22 4.48
N VAL A 158 7.42 6.27 4.91
CA VAL A 158 6.31 5.57 4.24
C VAL A 158 5.70 6.51 3.21
N PHE A 159 5.59 6.03 1.98
CA PHE A 159 5.03 6.77 0.86
C PHE A 159 3.93 5.94 0.20
N ASP A 160 2.76 6.54 0.04
CA ASP A 160 1.62 5.93 -0.64
C ASP A 160 1.56 6.46 -2.08
N PRO A 161 1.87 5.63 -3.09
CA PRO A 161 1.89 6.03 -4.48
C PRO A 161 0.49 6.28 -5.05
N THR A 162 -0.56 5.78 -4.41
CA THR A 162 -1.95 6.06 -4.81
C THR A 162 -2.31 7.52 -4.65
N ARG A 163 -1.73 8.18 -3.65
CA ARG A 163 -2.01 9.57 -3.30
C ARG A 163 -0.87 10.52 -3.63
N ASN A 164 0.27 9.99 -4.09
CA ASN A 164 1.51 10.73 -4.22
C ASN A 164 1.86 11.49 -2.92
N TRP A 165 1.77 10.80 -1.78
CA TRP A 165 1.92 11.45 -0.47
C TRP A 165 2.77 10.63 0.52
N LYS A 166 3.33 11.31 1.51
CA LYS A 166 4.03 10.66 2.63
C LYS A 166 3.03 10.40 3.74
N VAL A 167 2.93 9.14 4.18
CA VAL A 167 2.09 8.76 5.32
C VAL A 167 2.78 9.26 6.60
N PRO A 168 2.14 10.11 7.40
CA PRO A 168 2.76 10.65 8.60
C PRO A 168 2.90 9.57 9.68
N PRO A 169 3.97 9.60 10.51
CA PRO A 169 4.18 8.60 11.57
C PRO A 169 3.12 8.59 12.68
N ASP A 170 2.30 9.64 12.81
CA ASP A 170 1.16 9.65 13.73
C ASP A 170 -0.06 8.92 13.16
N GLY A 171 0.04 8.40 11.93
CA GLY A 171 -0.97 7.60 11.25
C GLY A 171 -2.20 8.39 10.81
N ARG A 172 -2.26 9.71 10.98
CA ARG A 172 -3.46 10.51 10.65
C ARG A 172 -3.52 10.79 9.15
N MET A 173 -4.68 10.55 8.55
CA MET A 173 -4.94 10.72 7.12
C MET A 173 -6.20 11.56 6.91
N GLU A 174 -6.35 12.16 5.73
CA GLU A 174 -7.51 13.01 5.43
C GLU A 174 -8.85 12.24 5.51
N ASP A 175 -8.82 10.96 5.15
CA ASP A 175 -9.98 10.05 5.10
C ASP A 175 -9.94 8.95 6.15
N GLY A 176 -9.03 9.04 7.13
CA GLY A 176 -8.86 7.93 8.05
C GLY A 176 -7.68 8.02 9.01
N SER A 177 -7.36 6.87 9.59
CA SER A 177 -6.15 6.70 10.41
C SER A 177 -5.59 5.30 10.27
N VAL A 178 -4.26 5.19 10.23
CA VAL A 178 -3.57 3.91 10.23
C VAL A 178 -3.76 3.26 11.60
N ALA A 179 -4.47 2.12 11.64
CA ALA A 179 -4.66 1.31 12.84
C ALA A 179 -3.50 0.35 13.08
N ALA A 180 -2.92 -0.19 12.01
CA ALA A 180 -1.77 -1.08 12.09
C ALA A 180 -0.90 -0.93 10.84
N ILE A 181 0.39 -1.21 11.01
CA ILE A 181 1.38 -1.21 9.95
C ILE A 181 2.21 -2.48 10.02
N ARG A 182 2.58 -3.02 8.85
CA ARG A 182 3.53 -4.11 8.72
C ARG A 182 4.56 -3.78 7.65
N ILE A 183 5.82 -4.03 7.98
CA ILE A 183 6.95 -3.83 7.08
C ILE A 183 7.37 -5.19 6.53
N THR A 184 7.66 -5.28 5.24
CA THR A 184 8.04 -6.54 4.58
C THR A 184 9.29 -6.36 3.72
N GLY A 185 10.11 -7.41 3.63
CA GLY A 185 11.39 -7.38 2.92
C GLY A 185 12.52 -6.69 3.69
N GLY A 186 13.69 -6.59 3.04
CA GLY A 186 14.91 -6.06 3.65
C GLY A 186 15.61 -7.02 4.62
N ASP A 187 16.84 -6.68 4.99
CA ASP A 187 17.68 -7.51 5.88
C ASP A 187 17.61 -7.07 7.35
N ALA A 188 17.05 -5.88 7.62
CA ALA A 188 16.94 -5.35 8.97
C ALA A 188 15.82 -6.05 9.76
N ALA A 189 16.08 -6.37 11.03
CA ALA A 189 15.06 -6.93 11.92
C ALA A 189 14.04 -5.86 12.38
N THR A 190 14.51 -4.61 12.54
CA THR A 190 13.70 -3.46 12.97
C THR A 190 13.95 -2.23 12.11
N VAL A 191 12.94 -1.37 12.01
CA VAL A 191 13.04 -0.04 11.40
C VAL A 191 12.30 1.00 12.23
N ILE A 192 12.79 2.23 12.21
CA ILE A 192 12.21 3.34 12.98
C ILE A 192 11.32 4.21 12.08
N TRP A 193 10.05 4.38 12.42
CA TRP A 193 9.13 5.29 11.76
C TRP A 193 8.60 6.33 12.75
N GLY A 194 9.17 7.54 12.70
CA GLY A 194 8.93 8.55 13.73
C GLY A 194 9.36 8.06 15.11
N ARG A 195 8.41 7.87 16.02
CA ARG A 195 8.65 7.31 17.37
C ARG A 195 8.41 5.80 17.46
N HIS A 196 7.99 5.18 16.38
CA HIS A 196 7.60 3.77 16.35
C HIS A 196 8.79 2.91 15.95
N GLU A 197 9.13 1.95 16.79
CA GLU A 197 10.03 0.86 16.41
C GLU A 197 9.17 -0.27 15.83
N LEU A 198 9.40 -0.58 14.57
CA LEU A 198 8.63 -1.56 13.81
C LEU A 198 9.46 -2.82 13.60
N LEU A 199 8.95 -3.96 14.02
CA LEU A 199 9.51 -5.27 13.69
C LEU A 199 9.16 -5.63 12.25
N VAL A 200 10.17 -5.96 11.44
CA VAL A 200 9.96 -6.40 10.05
C VAL A 200 9.29 -7.77 10.07
N GLY A 201 8.25 -7.92 9.24
CA GLY A 201 7.45 -9.13 9.12
C GLY A 201 6.24 -9.19 10.05
N GLU A 202 6.12 -8.27 11.01
CA GLU A 202 5.05 -8.26 12.02
C GLU A 202 4.11 -7.06 11.85
N TRP A 203 2.84 -7.27 12.21
CA TRP A 203 1.87 -6.18 12.33
C TRP A 203 2.07 -5.46 13.67
N VAL A 204 2.30 -4.15 13.62
CA VAL A 204 2.41 -3.27 14.78
C VAL A 204 1.18 -2.39 14.85
N LEU A 205 0.48 -2.45 15.99
CA LEU A 205 -0.67 -1.59 16.29
C LEU A 205 -0.20 -0.16 16.55
N LEU A 206 -0.91 0.82 15.98
CA LEU A 206 -0.69 2.23 16.27
C LEU A 206 -1.77 2.70 17.25
N ALA A 207 -1.35 3.36 18.34
CA ALA A 207 -2.27 4.00 19.25
C ALA A 207 -2.97 5.16 18.53
N GLY A 208 -4.29 5.06 18.35
CA GLY A 208 -5.13 6.12 17.79
C GLY A 208 -5.26 7.34 18.68
#